data_AF-A0A935D8J6-F1
#
_entry.id   AF-A0A935D8J6-F1
#
_cell.length_a   1.000
_cell.length_b   1.000
_cell.length_c   1.000
_cell.angle_alpha   90.00
_cell.angle_beta   90.00
_cell.angle_gamma   90.00
#
_symmetry.space_group_name_H-M   'P 1'
#
loop_
_entity.id
_entity.type
_entity.pdbx_description
1 polymer ?
#
loop_
_entity_poly.entity_id
_entity_poly.type
_entity_poly.pdbx_seq_one_letter_code
_entity_poly.pdbx_strand_id
1 'polypeptide(L)'
;MTEVVDTIRGILTDTSNRMQHIRSIQFLAWNTPDEIPEKYAEVVQELAVDLDYYEPDVQLRSEAPEYYDDAELERRVMQALELFSTTADP
;
A
#
# COMPACT_ATOMS: atom_id res chain seq x y z
N MET A 1 3.22 -11.94 -8.86
CA MET A 1 4.27 -11.38 -7.97
C MET A 1 4.73 -10.01 -8.44
N THR A 2 5.17 -9.87 -9.71
CA THR A 2 5.49 -8.57 -10.34
C THR A 2 4.34 -7.57 -10.24
N GLU A 3 3.10 -8.03 -10.44
CA GLU A 3 1.91 -7.18 -10.43
C GLU A 3 1.60 -6.53 -9.07
N VAL A 4 1.77 -7.25 -7.95
CA VAL A 4 1.57 -6.67 -6.60
C VAL A 4 2.65 -5.64 -6.30
N VAL A 5 3.91 -5.98 -6.53
CA VAL A 5 5.04 -5.08 -6.28
C VAL A 5 4.97 -3.83 -7.17
N ASP A 6 4.58 -3.99 -8.44
CA ASP A 6 4.42 -2.87 -9.37
C ASP A 6 3.22 -2.00 -8.99
N THR A 7 2.15 -2.58 -8.45
CA THR A 7 1.02 -1.81 -7.90
C THR A 7 1.45 -1.00 -6.68
N ILE A 8 2.20 -1.60 -5.75
CA ILE A 8 2.75 -0.90 -4.57
C ILE A 8 3.69 0.23 -5.01
N ARG A 9 4.58 0.00 -5.98
CA ARG A 9 5.43 1.05 -6.56
C ARG A 9 4.62 2.17 -7.22
N GLY A 10 3.52 1.83 -7.87
CA GLY A 10 2.60 2.78 -8.49
C GLY A 10 2.08 3.84 -7.52
N ILE A 11 1.90 3.49 -6.24
CA ILE A 11 1.49 4.45 -5.18
C ILE A 11 2.52 5.60 -5.04
N LEU A 12 3.81 5.30 -5.21
CA LEU A 12 4.90 6.27 -5.14
C LEU A 12 5.10 7.02 -6.46
N THR A 13 5.04 6.31 -7.59
CA THR A 13 5.52 6.84 -8.88
C THR A 13 4.44 7.47 -9.75
N ASP A 14 3.16 7.08 -9.55
CA ASP A 14 2.03 7.60 -10.31
C ASP A 14 1.05 8.30 -9.36
N THR A 15 1.37 9.53 -8.99
CA THR A 15 0.53 10.37 -8.12
C THR A 15 -0.86 10.63 -8.70
N SER A 16 -1.00 10.63 -10.04
CA SER A 16 -2.27 10.86 -10.72
C SER A 16 -3.23 9.68 -10.54
N ASN A 17 -2.70 8.46 -10.46
CA ASN A 17 -3.48 7.24 -10.23
C ASN A 17 -3.21 6.61 -8.85
N ARG A 18 -2.57 7.31 -7.93
CA ARG A 18 -2.22 6.82 -6.59
C ARG A 18 -3.39 6.16 -5.87
N MET A 19 -4.57 6.81 -5.88
CA MET A 19 -5.77 6.25 -5.26
C MET A 19 -6.26 4.97 -5.93
N GLN A 20 -6.05 4.82 -7.24
CA GLN A 20 -6.36 3.57 -7.93
C GLN A 20 -5.42 2.45 -7.46
N HIS A 21 -4.12 2.73 -7.36
CA HIS A 21 -3.14 1.77 -6.84
C HIS A 21 -3.45 1.36 -5.39
N ILE A 22 -3.78 2.33 -4.53
CA ILE A 22 -4.18 2.08 -3.14
C ILE A 22 -5.40 1.15 -3.09
N ARG A 23 -6.45 1.45 -3.87
CA ARG A 23 -7.66 0.62 -3.94
C ARG A 23 -7.37 -0.79 -4.47
N SER A 24 -6.45 -0.94 -5.42
CA SER A 24 -6.03 -2.24 -5.90
C SER A 24 -5.36 -3.07 -4.80
N ILE A 25 -4.50 -2.46 -3.96
CA ILE A 25 -3.88 -3.14 -2.82
C ILE A 25 -4.93 -3.53 -1.78
N GLN A 26 -5.82 -2.62 -1.40
CA GLN A 26 -6.91 -2.91 -0.47
C GLN A 26 -7.84 -4.02 -1.01
N PHE A 27 -8.14 -4.01 -2.31
CA PHE A 27 -8.95 -5.06 -2.93
C PHE A 27 -8.27 -6.42 -2.80
N LEU A 28 -6.98 -6.50 -3.13
CA LEU A 28 -6.19 -7.73 -3.01
C LEU A 28 -6.15 -8.24 -1.55
N ALA A 29 -5.94 -7.35 -0.59
CA ALA A 29 -5.89 -7.69 0.82
C ALA A 29 -7.23 -8.23 1.36
N TRP A 30 -8.34 -7.60 0.99
CA TRP A 30 -9.65 -7.85 1.60
C TRP A 30 -10.56 -8.81 0.83
N ASN A 31 -10.43 -8.88 -0.50
CA ASN A 31 -11.37 -9.61 -1.36
C ASN A 31 -10.74 -10.85 -2.00
N THR A 32 -9.43 -10.81 -2.28
CA THR A 32 -8.71 -11.91 -2.94
C THR A 32 -7.40 -12.24 -2.22
N PRO A 33 -7.39 -12.44 -0.88
CA PRO A 33 -6.16 -12.70 -0.14
C PRO A 33 -5.47 -14.00 -0.59
N ASP A 34 -6.23 -14.97 -1.09
CA ASP A 34 -5.71 -16.25 -1.61
C ASP A 34 -4.88 -16.08 -2.90
N GLU A 35 -4.99 -14.93 -3.59
CA GLU A 35 -4.17 -14.60 -4.76
C GLU A 35 -2.78 -14.03 -4.38
N ILE A 36 -2.60 -13.68 -3.11
CA ILE A 36 -1.33 -13.19 -2.56
C ILE A 36 -0.54 -14.40 -2.04
N PRO A 37 0.73 -14.59 -2.44
CA PRO A 37 1.54 -15.65 -1.85
C PRO A 37 1.61 -15.50 -0.33
N GLU A 38 1.46 -16.61 0.40
CA GLU A 38 1.36 -16.63 1.88
C GLU A 38 2.44 -15.79 2.58
N LYS A 39 3.68 -15.85 2.10
CA LYS A 39 4.82 -15.07 2.63
C LYS A 39 4.69 -13.54 2.50
N TYR A 40 3.74 -13.06 1.71
CA TYR A 40 3.47 -11.63 1.47
C TYR A 40 2.08 -11.22 1.97
N ALA A 41 1.22 -12.17 2.33
CA ALA A 41 -0.16 -11.88 2.71
C ALA A 41 -0.22 -10.94 3.92
N GLU A 42 0.62 -11.16 4.93
CA GLU A 42 0.73 -10.30 6.10
C GLU A 42 1.15 -8.87 5.72
N VAL A 43 2.23 -8.72 4.94
CA VAL A 43 2.72 -7.41 4.48
C VAL A 43 1.66 -6.64 3.69
N VAL A 44 0.92 -7.32 2.82
CA VAL A 44 -0.14 -6.68 2.00
C VAL A 44 -1.34 -6.30 2.87
N GLN A 45 -1.72 -7.13 3.85
CA GLN A 45 -2.80 -6.81 4.78
C GLN A 45 -2.44 -5.64 5.69
N GLU A 46 -1.24 -5.62 6.28
CA GLU A 46 -0.75 -4.51 7.10
C GLU A 46 -0.71 -3.21 6.30
N LEU A 47 -0.17 -3.26 5.08
CA LEU A 47 -0.17 -2.10 4.19
C LEU A 47 -1.60 -1.64 3.88
N ALA A 48 -2.54 -2.54 3.61
CA ALA A 48 -3.93 -2.17 3.34
C ALA A 48 -4.60 -1.49 4.55
N VAL A 49 -4.29 -1.92 5.79
CA VAL A 49 -4.75 -1.23 7.00
C VAL A 49 -4.16 0.18 7.09
N ASP A 50 -2.85 0.32 6.89
CA ASP A 50 -2.20 1.63 6.90
C ASP A 50 -2.81 2.56 5.83
N LEU A 51 -3.11 2.03 4.64
CA LEU A 51 -3.68 2.79 3.52
C LEU A 51 -5.13 3.24 3.73
N ASP A 52 -5.91 2.59 4.61
CA ASP A 52 -7.27 3.04 4.96
C ASP A 52 -7.28 4.43 5.63
N TYR A 53 -6.14 4.86 6.19
CA TYR A 53 -5.99 6.19 6.80
C TYR A 53 -5.59 7.28 5.80
N TYR A 54 -5.23 6.93 4.57
CA TYR A 54 -4.85 7.92 3.56
C TYR A 54 -6.07 8.53 2.87
N GLU A 55 -6.22 9.85 3.02
CA GLU A 55 -7.21 10.64 2.28
C GLU A 55 -6.53 11.87 1.63
N PRO A 56 -6.38 11.90 0.30
CA PRO A 56 -5.77 13.03 -0.41
C PRO A 56 -6.65 14.29 -0.40
N ASP A 57 -7.98 14.16 -0.27
CA ASP A 57 -8.87 15.31 -0.14
C ASP A 57 -8.87 15.83 1.30
N VAL A 58 -8.24 16.99 1.49
CA VAL A 58 -8.14 17.66 2.79
C VAL A 58 -9.51 17.91 3.44
N GLN A 59 -10.59 18.04 2.66
CA GLN A 59 -11.94 18.24 3.20
C GLN A 59 -12.58 16.96 3.72
N LEU A 60 -12.19 15.80 3.19
CA LEU A 60 -12.72 14.49 3.58
C LEU A 60 -11.85 13.80 4.64
N ARG A 61 -10.61 14.26 4.81
CA ARG A 61 -9.67 13.70 5.77
C ARG A 61 -10.23 13.82 7.19
N SER A 62 -10.59 12.69 7.77
CA SER A 62 -11.06 12.59 9.16
C SER A 62 -9.93 12.76 10.17
N GLU A 63 -8.70 12.43 9.75
CA GLU A 63 -7.49 12.54 10.56
C GLU A 63 -6.82 13.90 10.41
N ALA A 64 -6.14 14.37 11.47
CA ALA A 64 -5.29 15.55 11.31
C ALA A 64 -4.14 15.23 10.33
N PRO A 65 -3.71 16.19 9.48
CA PRO A 65 -2.64 15.97 8.50
C PRO A 65 -1.35 15.40 9.09
N GLU A 66 -1.11 15.65 10.37
CA GLU A 66 0.04 15.18 11.14
C GLU A 66 0.05 13.65 11.37
N TYR A 67 -1.06 12.95 11.11
CA TYR A 67 -1.20 11.51 11.39
C TYR A 67 -0.98 10.60 10.17
N TYR A 68 -1.40 11.01 8.97
CA TYR A 68 -1.22 10.21 7.75
C TYR A 68 -1.29 11.08 6.48
N ASP A 69 -0.23 11.81 6.19
CA ASP A 69 -0.09 12.59 4.96
C ASP A 69 0.68 11.81 3.86
N ASP A 70 1.00 12.50 2.77
CA ASP A 70 1.77 11.94 1.67
C ASP A 70 3.14 11.42 2.11
N ALA A 71 3.80 12.05 3.09
CA ALA A 71 5.11 11.62 3.55
C ALA A 71 5.02 10.32 4.37
N GLU A 72 4.03 10.20 5.24
CA GLU A 72 3.79 8.96 5.98
C GLU A 72 3.36 7.83 5.04
N LEU A 73 2.49 8.11 4.06
CA LEU A 73 2.14 7.16 2.99
C LEU A 73 3.40 6.62 2.31
N GLU A 74 4.27 7.52 1.82
CA GLU A 74 5.49 7.13 1.12
C GLU A 74 6.40 6.27 2.02
N ARG A 75 6.51 6.62 3.31
CA ARG A 75 7.28 5.83 4.28
C ARG A 75 6.75 4.42 4.44
N ARG A 76 5.43 4.24 4.60
CA ARG A 76 4.80 2.92 4.74
C ARG A 76 4.97 2.06 3.50
N VAL A 77 4.76 2.66 2.34
CA VAL A 77 4.89 1.99 1.04
C VAL A 77 6.34 1.55 0.79
N MET A 78 7.33 2.39 1.13
CA MET A 78 8.75 2.01 1.05
C MET A 78 9.09 0.86 2.00
N GLN A 79 8.61 0.88 3.25
CA GLN A 79 8.81 -0.20 4.21
C GLN A 79 8.24 -1.53 3.70
N ALA A 80 7.03 -1.50 3.11
CA ALA A 80 6.46 -2.70 2.50
C ALA A 80 7.37 -3.23 1.38
N LEU A 81 7.83 -2.36 0.46
CA LEU A 81 8.72 -2.75 -0.65
C LEU A 81 10.06 -3.35 -0.19
N GLU A 82 10.61 -2.87 0.93
CA GLU A 82 11.81 -3.48 1.54
C GLU A 82 11.54 -4.93 1.95
N LEU A 83 10.41 -5.22 2.60
CA LEU A 83 10.05 -6.58 3.01
C LEU A 83 9.86 -7.53 1.81
N PHE A 84 9.37 -7.01 0.69
CA PHE A 84 9.31 -7.77 -0.58
C PHE A 84 10.69 -8.10 -1.15
N SER A 85 11.68 -7.24 -0.90
CA SER A 85 13.05 -7.40 -1.39
C SER A 85 13.87 -8.35 -0.51
N THR A 86 13.66 -8.34 0.80
CA THR A 86 14.39 -9.19 1.77
C THR A 86 13.94 -10.65 1.77
N THR A 87 12.69 -10.92 1.35
CA THR A 87 12.11 -12.28 1.22
C THR A 87 12.35 -12.90 -0.16
N ALA A 88 13.21 -12.28 -0.97
CA ALA A 88 13.66 -12.76 -2.28
C ALA A 88 15.06 -13.41 -2.23
N ASP A 89 15.71 -13.49 -1.06
CA ASP A 89 16.95 -14.25 -0.90
C ASP A 89 16.65 -15.75 -0.65
N PRO A 90 17.29 -16.67 -1.40
CA PRO A 90 17.01 -18.11 -1.43
C PRO A 90 17.46 -18.89 -0.19
#